data_AF-A0A349SFW2-F1
#
_entry.id   AF-A0A349SFW2-F1
#
_cell.length_a   1.000
_cell.length_b   1.000
_cell.length_c   1.000
_cell.angle_alpha   90.00
_cell.angle_beta   90.00
_cell.angle_gamma   90.00
#
_symmetry.space_group_name_H-M   'P 1'
#
loop_
_entity.id
_entity.type
_entity.pdbx_description
1 polymer ?
#
loop_
_entity_poly.entity_id
_entity_poly.type
_entity_poly.pdbx_seq_one_letter_code
_entity_poly.pdbx_strand_id
1 'polypeptide(L)' 'MIKPYQSDQLQPRYVDDEAKRARLQVEIRKYAALTISSGAAANAVMLGAGYFTPLT' A
#
# COMPACT_ATOMS: atom_id res chain seq x y z
N MET A 1 15.56 14.11 11.74
CA MET A 1 14.35 13.26 11.90
C MET A 1 14.74 11.97 12.61
N ILE A 2 13.82 11.38 13.38
CA ILE A 2 14.02 10.03 13.95
C ILE A 2 13.94 8.98 12.83
N LYS A 3 14.73 7.89 12.95
CA LYS A 3 14.68 6.81 11.98
C LYS A 3 13.32 6.09 12.00
N PRO A 4 12.81 5.62 10.86
CA PRO A 4 11.69 4.69 10.81
C PRO A 4 11.96 3.42 11.61
N TYR A 5 10.89 2.74 12.03
CA TYR A 5 11.01 1.48 12.76
C TYR A 5 11.68 0.41 11.89
N GLN A 6 12.83 -0.10 12.35
CA GLN A 6 13.59 -1.18 11.71
C GLN A 6 13.90 -0.96 10.21
N SER A 7 14.02 0.28 9.76
CA SER A 7 14.36 0.63 8.38
C SER A 7 15.09 1.98 8.33
N ASP A 8 15.93 2.19 7.32
CA ASP A 8 16.58 3.49 7.10
C ASP A 8 15.64 4.50 6.41
N GLN A 9 14.59 4.03 5.73
CA GLN A 9 13.60 4.84 5.01
C GLN A 9 12.18 4.30 5.20
N LEU A 10 11.16 5.15 4.98
CA LEU A 10 9.77 4.69 4.93
C LEU A 10 9.57 3.73 3.76
N GLN A 11 8.74 2.71 3.96
CA GLN A 11 8.41 1.71 2.93
C GLN A 11 6.89 1.69 2.65
N PRO A 12 6.32 2.79 2.14
CA PRO A 12 4.89 2.85 1.84
C PRO A 12 4.52 1.84 0.74
N ARG A 13 3.32 1.27 0.83
CA ARG A 13 2.76 0.36 -0.19
C ARG A 13 1.93 1.08 -1.25
N TYR A 14 1.85 2.41 -1.18
CA TYR A 14 1.28 3.23 -2.23
C TYR A 14 2.17 3.21 -3.47
N VAL A 15 1.57 2.99 -4.64
CA VAL A 15 2.26 3.09 -5.92
C VAL A 15 2.27 4.56 -6.35
N ASP A 16 3.35 5.27 -6.02
CA ASP A 16 3.47 6.71 -6.25
C ASP A 16 3.60 7.06 -7.75
N ASP A 17 4.30 6.22 -8.51
CA ASP A 17 4.40 6.32 -9.97
C ASP A 17 3.01 6.21 -10.62
N GLU A 18 2.58 7.30 -11.26
CA GLU A 18 1.25 7.42 -11.86
C GLU A 18 1.04 6.47 -13.03
N ALA A 19 2.05 6.30 -13.91
CA ALA A 19 1.95 5.43 -15.07
C ALA A 19 1.82 3.96 -14.63
N LYS A 20 2.59 3.55 -13.62
CA LYS A 20 2.50 2.21 -13.02
C LYS A 20 1.14 2.00 -12.35
N ARG A 21 0.66 3.00 -11.59
CA ARG A 21 -0.66 2.93 -10.93
C ARG A 21 -1.79 2.80 -11.94
N ALA A 22 -1.77 3.57 -13.03
CA ALA A 22 -2.78 3.48 -14.11
C ALA A 22 -2.77 2.10 -14.77
N ARG A 23 -1.59 1.54 -15.06
CA ARG A 23 -1.46 0.17 -15.61
C ARG A 23 -2.06 -0.88 -14.68
N LEU A 24 -1.74 -0.81 -13.39
CA LEU A 24 -2.28 -1.74 -12.39
C LEU A 24 -3.80 -1.64 -12.24
N GLN A 25 -4.38 -0.44 -12.33
CA GLN A 25 -5.84 -0.25 -12.28
C GLN A 25 -6.57 -0.88 -13.48
N VAL A 26 -5.93 -0.93 -14.65
CA VAL A 26 -6.47 -1.67 -15.81
C VAL A 26 -6.28 -3.16 -15.62
N GLU A 27 -5.07 -3.57 -15.24
CA GLU A 27 -4.71 -4.98 -15.04
C GLU A 27 -5.61 -5.67 -14.01
N ILE A 28 -5.92 -5.01 -12.90
CA ILE A 28 -6.63 -5.65 -11.78
C ILE A 28 -8.07 -6.07 -12.14
N ARG A 29 -8.66 -5.46 -13.19
CA ARG A 29 -10.01 -5.79 -13.66
C ARG A 29 -10.16 -7.23 -14.15
N LYS A 30 -9.05 -7.92 -14.44
CA LYS A 30 -9.04 -9.34 -14.84
C LYS A 30 -9.17 -10.31 -13.66
N TYR A 31 -9.01 -9.84 -12.42
CA TYR A 31 -9.11 -10.66 -11.21
C TYR A 31 -10.48 -10.51 -10.54
N ALA A 32 -10.89 -11.54 -9.81
CA ALA A 32 -12.09 -11.48 -8.98
C ALA A 32 -11.91 -10.49 -7.82
N ALA A 33 -12.91 -9.65 -7.57
CA ALA A 33 -12.92 -8.73 -6.44
C ALA A 33 -13.37 -9.45 -5.15
N LEU A 34 -12.69 -9.15 -4.05
CA LEU A 34 -13.07 -9.57 -2.71
C LEU A 34 -13.34 -8.32 -1.85
N THR A 35 -14.56 -8.19 -1.35
CA THR A 35 -14.89 -7.14 -0.38
C THR A 35 -14.29 -7.50 0.98
N ILE A 36 -13.42 -6.63 1.49
CA ILE A 36 -12.76 -6.79 2.78
C ILE A 36 -13.50 -6.03 3.89
N SER A 37 -13.25 -6.41 5.15
CA SER A 37 -13.80 -5.69 6.30
C SER A 37 -13.22 -4.28 6.44
N SER A 38 -13.91 -3.41 7.18
CA SER A 38 -13.42 -2.06 7.47
C SER A 38 -12.04 -2.06 8.15
N GLY A 39 -11.80 -2.99 9.08
CA GLY A 39 -10.49 -3.14 9.74
C GLY A 39 -9.37 -3.52 8.76
N ALA A 40 -9.66 -4.43 7.82
CA ALA A 40 -8.69 -4.79 6.78
C ALA A 40 -8.41 -3.62 5.82
N ALA A 41 -9.45 -2.85 5.46
CA ALA A 41 -9.28 -1.64 4.63
C ALA A 41 -8.44 -0.58 5.33
N ALA A 42 -8.67 -0.34 6.63
CA ALA A 42 -7.86 0.59 7.43
C ALA A 42 -6.39 0.15 7.50
N ASN A 43 -6.12 -1.14 7.69
CA ASN A 43 -4.76 -1.69 7.68
C ASN A 43 -4.08 -1.47 6.32
N ALA A 44 -4.80 -1.66 5.21
CA ALA A 44 -4.28 -1.41 3.87
C ALA A 44 -3.91 0.07 3.65
N VAL A 45 -4.70 1.02 4.21
CA VAL A 45 -4.37 2.45 4.18
C VAL A 45 -3.12 2.75 5.01
N MET A 46 -2.96 2.15 6.20
CA MET A 46 -1.78 2.34 7.05
C MET A 46 -0.50 1.79 6.40
N LEU A 47 -0.60 0.65 5.71
CA LEU A 47 0.49 0.11 4.87
C LEU A 47 0.79 1.05 3.70
N GLY A 48 -0.25 1.53 3.01
CA GLY A 48 -0.12 2.45 1.88
C GLY A 48 0.59 3.75 2.26
N ALA A 49 0.25 4.34 3.40
CA ALA A 49 0.82 5.58 3.90
C ALA A 49 2.20 5.41 4.59
N GLY A 50 2.67 4.18 4.79
CA GLY A 50 3.97 3.90 5.42
C GLY A 50 3.98 3.92 6.95
N TYR A 51 2.82 4.11 7.61
CA TYR A 51 2.70 4.03 9.08
C TYR A 51 3.08 2.65 9.62
N PHE A 52 2.86 1.60 8.83
CA PHE A 52 3.22 0.22 9.16
C PHE A 52 4.56 -0.23 8.56
N THR A 53 5.46 0.70 8.20
CA THR A 53 6.85 0.35 7.83
C THR A 53 7.47 -0.51 8.96
N PRO A 54 8.09 -1.69 8.66
CA PRO A 54 8.52 -2.20 7.34
C PRO A 54 7.59 -3.27 6.72
N LEU A 55 6.36 -3.44 7.22
CA LEU A 55 5.46 -4.52 6.77
C LEU A 55 5.15 -4.44 5.26
N THR A 56 5.03 -5.61 4.62
CA THR A 56 4.73 -5.80 3.19
C THR A 56 3.29 -6.17 2.93
#